data_AF-A0A534B511-F1
#
_entry.id   AF-A0A534B511-F1
#
_cell.length_a   1.000
_cell.length_b   1.000
_cell.length_c   1.000
_cell.angle_alpha   90.00
_cell.angle_beta   90.00
_cell.angle_gamma   90.00
#
_symmetry.space_group_name_H-M   'P 1'
#
loop_
_entity.id
_entity.type
_entity.pdbx_description
1 polymer ?
#
loop_
_entity_poly.entity_id
_entity_poly.type
_entity_poly.pdbx_seq_one_letter_code
_entity_poly.pdbx_strand_id
1 'polypeptide(L)'
;GDAIYIPPLWWHHVESLERFNLLVNYWWHATAGAALNTDSGFDTLIHALLNLRPLPPATRAAWRAIFDHYVFGTRAGVTEHIPEHRLGMLGKISVGDAARLRAFLVERLQTRK
;
A
#
# COMPACT_ATOMS: atom_id res chain seq x y z
N GLY A 1 34.16 2.83 2.51
CA GLY A 1 33.18 2.81 3.61
C GLY A 1 32.20 1.69 3.34
N ASP A 2 31.55 1.21 4.39
CA ASP A 2 30.53 0.16 4.27
C ASP A 2 29.21 0.74 3.75
N ALA A 3 28.41 -0.12 3.14
CA ALA A 3 27.06 0.21 2.69
C ALA A 3 26.07 -0.76 3.32
N ILE A 4 24.93 -0.23 3.75
CA ILE A 4 23.79 -1.02 4.24
C ILE A 4 22.57 -0.71 3.40
N TYR A 5 21.83 -1.75 3.00
CA TYR A 5 20.52 -1.59 2.42
C TYR A 5 19.48 -1.69 3.53
N ILE A 6 18.65 -0.65 3.67
CA ILE A 6 17.55 -0.61 4.62
C ILE A 6 16.24 -0.69 3.81
N PRO A 7 15.54 -1.84 3.83
CA PRO A 7 14.26 -1.96 3.15
C PRO A 7 13.22 -0.97 3.70
N PRO A 8 12.20 -0.58 2.91
CA PRO A 8 11.09 0.21 3.40
C PRO A 8 10.44 -0.42 4.65
N LEU A 9 9.96 0.44 5.56
CA LEU A 9 9.33 0.09 6.84
C LEU A 9 10.26 -0.50 7.92
N TRP A 10 11.57 -0.65 7.65
CA TRP A 10 12.51 -1.11 8.67
C TRP A 10 12.87 0.00 9.64
N TRP A 11 12.51 -0.20 10.90
CA TRP A 11 12.99 0.62 12.01
C TRP A 11 14.48 0.39 12.21
N HIS A 12 15.24 1.47 12.36
CA HIS A 12 16.66 1.40 12.58
C HIS A 12 17.12 2.55 13.48
N HIS A 13 18.12 2.26 14.30
CA HIS A 13 18.80 3.21 15.16
C HIS A 13 20.27 3.23 14.77
N VAL A 14 20.85 4.42 14.66
CA VAL A 14 22.26 4.60 14.29
C VAL A 14 22.95 5.36 15.42
N GLU A 15 24.05 4.80 15.92
CA GLU A 15 24.90 5.38 16.94
C GLU A 15 26.31 5.64 16.39
N SER A 16 26.87 6.80 16.70
CA SER A 16 28.23 7.19 16.36
C SER A 16 29.17 6.81 17.51
N LEU A 17 30.01 5.80 17.32
CA LEU A 17 30.90 5.28 18.37
C LEU A 17 32.18 6.12 18.57
N GLU A 18 32.54 6.93 17.58
CA GLU A 18 33.74 7.76 17.59
C GLU A 18 33.40 9.26 17.63
N ARG A 19 34.39 10.10 17.96
CA ARG A 19 34.20 11.56 18.07
C ARG A 19 33.75 12.24 16.77
N PHE A 20 33.98 11.60 15.61
CA PHE A 20 33.58 12.11 14.30
C PHE A 20 33.21 10.98 13.34
N ASN A 21 32.03 11.05 12.74
CA ASN A 21 31.51 10.09 11.76
C ASN A 21 30.75 10.82 10.64
N LEU A 22 30.80 10.29 9.42
CA LEU A 22 30.06 10.80 8.27
C LEU A 22 29.22 9.68 7.65
N LEU A 23 27.92 9.95 7.45
CA LEU A 23 26.98 9.04 6.79
C LEU A 23 26.29 9.79 5.64
N VAL A 24 26.21 9.15 4.49
CA VAL A 24 25.45 9.62 3.32
C VAL A 24 24.33 8.64 3.05
N ASN A 25 23.11 9.13 2.90
CA ASN A 25 21.95 8.28 2.64
C ASN A 25 21.28 8.66 1.32
N TYR A 26 20.80 7.65 0.60
CA TYR A 26 20.06 7.79 -0.65
C TYR A 26 18.69 7.15 -0.46
N TRP A 27 17.64 7.88 -0.80
CA TRP A 27 16.27 7.38 -0.78
C TRP A 27 15.76 7.30 -2.21
N TRP A 28 15.17 6.16 -2.55
CA TRP A 28 14.53 5.96 -3.84
C TRP A 28 13.37 4.98 -3.68
N HIS A 29 12.36 5.11 -4.54
CA HIS A 29 11.33 4.08 -4.67
C HIS A 29 11.78 3.08 -5.74
N ALA A 30 11.84 1.80 -5.39
CA ALA A 30 12.21 0.73 -6.33
C ALA A 30 11.23 0.61 -7.52
N THR A 31 10.05 1.23 -7.42
CA THR A 31 9.05 1.32 -8.49
C THR A 31 9.18 2.63 -9.28
N ALA A 32 10.39 2.96 -9.74
CA ALA A 32 10.60 4.07 -10.66
C ALA A 32 10.07 3.67 -12.04
N GLY A 33 8.81 4.02 -12.35
CA GLY A 33 8.19 3.76 -13.66
C GLY A 33 6.67 3.64 -13.66
N ALA A 34 6.03 3.40 -12.51
CA ALA A 34 4.59 3.40 -12.41
C ALA A 34 4.11 4.76 -11.90
N ALA A 35 3.61 5.62 -12.78
CA ALA A 35 2.85 6.84 -12.45
C ALA A 35 1.60 6.59 -11.57
N LEU A 36 1.38 5.34 -11.15
CA LEU A 36 0.32 4.85 -10.28
C LEU A 36 0.71 4.88 -8.80
N ASN A 37 1.99 5.02 -8.46
CA ASN A 37 2.50 4.89 -7.08
C ASN A 37 2.60 6.21 -6.31
N THR A 38 1.75 7.18 -6.63
CA THR A 38 1.62 8.41 -5.82
C THR A 38 0.72 8.23 -4.60
N ASP A 39 0.02 7.10 -4.49
CA ASP A 39 -0.80 6.79 -3.30
C ASP A 39 0.08 6.27 -2.16
N SER A 40 -0.13 6.81 -0.96
CA SER A 40 0.60 6.42 0.23
C SER A 40 -0.01 5.18 0.86
N GLY A 41 0.81 4.15 1.09
CA GLY A 41 0.41 2.98 1.90
C GLY A 41 -0.03 3.38 3.32
N PHE A 42 0.51 4.50 3.84
CA PHE A 42 0.09 5.06 5.11
C PHE A 42 -1.34 5.62 5.06
N ASP A 43 -1.76 6.27 3.96
CA ASP A 43 -3.14 6.78 3.83
C ASP A 43 -4.16 5.62 3.83
N THR A 44 -3.80 4.50 3.19
CA THR A 44 -4.59 3.25 3.25
C THR A 44 -4.72 2.75 4.69
N LEU A 45 -3.61 2.74 5.44
CA LEU A 45 -3.60 2.33 6.85
C LEU A 45 -4.49 3.24 7.71
N ILE A 46 -4.37 4.57 7.56
CA ILE A 46 -5.20 5.53 8.30
C ILE A 46 -6.69 5.32 8.01
N HIS A 47 -7.05 5.16 6.73
CA HIS A 47 -8.45 4.92 6.37
C HIS A 47 -8.99 3.58 6.91
N ALA A 48 -8.18 2.53 6.89
CA ALA A 48 -8.52 1.23 7.48
C ALA A 48 -8.65 1.31 9.01
N LEU A 49 -7.76 2.04 9.70
CA LEU A 49 -7.86 2.25 11.14
C LEU A 49 -9.16 2.99 11.50
N LEU A 50 -9.53 4.02 10.74
CA LEU A 50 -10.77 4.75 10.97
C LEU A 50 -12.02 3.86 10.86
N ASN A 51 -12.08 2.98 9.86
CA ASN A 51 -13.31 2.24 9.53
C ASN A 51 -13.36 0.82 10.10
N LEU A 52 -12.22 0.14 10.19
CA LEU A 52 -12.16 -1.29 10.54
C LEU A 52 -11.79 -1.50 12.00
N ARG A 53 -10.93 -0.67 12.59
CA ARG A 53 -10.48 -0.84 13.99
C ARG A 53 -11.65 -0.87 14.99
N PRO A 54 -12.70 -0.02 14.88
CA PRO A 54 -13.81 -0.01 15.83
C PRO A 54 -14.76 -1.20 15.72
N LEU A 55 -14.74 -1.94 14.61
CA LEU A 55 -15.69 -3.03 14.37
C LEU A 55 -15.50 -4.20 15.37
N PRO A 56 -16.54 -5.01 15.62
CA PRO A 56 -16.42 -6.21 16.44
C PRO A 56 -15.32 -7.17 15.95
N PRO A 57 -14.69 -7.96 16.84
CA PRO A 57 -13.59 -8.85 16.48
C PRO A 57 -13.87 -9.78 15.29
N ALA A 58 -15.06 -10.39 15.24
CA ALA A 58 -15.44 -11.28 14.14
C ALA A 58 -15.51 -10.56 12.79
N THR A 59 -16.07 -9.34 12.76
CA THR A 59 -16.15 -8.53 11.53
C THR A 59 -14.76 -8.09 11.06
N ARG A 60 -13.87 -7.72 11.99
CA ARG A 60 -12.47 -7.42 11.63
C ARG A 60 -11.74 -8.62 11.06
N ALA A 61 -11.98 -9.82 11.59
CA ALA A 61 -11.39 -11.05 11.08
C ALA A 61 -11.87 -11.34 9.65
N ALA A 62 -13.17 -11.13 9.36
CA ALA A 62 -13.70 -11.25 8.01
C ALA A 62 -13.05 -10.25 7.04
N TRP A 63 -12.90 -8.98 7.43
CA TRP A 63 -12.21 -7.99 6.61
C TRP A 63 -10.73 -8.31 6.40
N ARG A 64 -10.02 -8.82 7.42
CA ARG A 64 -8.64 -9.30 7.25
C ARG A 64 -8.56 -10.36 6.15
N ALA A 65 -9.44 -11.35 6.16
CA ALA A 65 -9.45 -12.39 5.12
C ALA A 65 -9.68 -11.83 3.71
N ILE A 66 -10.52 -10.79 3.58
CA ILE A 66 -10.73 -10.08 2.31
C ILE A 66 -9.45 -9.35 1.86
N PHE A 67 -8.79 -8.62 2.76
CA PHE A 67 -7.51 -7.96 2.46
C PHE A 67 -6.40 -8.96 2.10
N ASP A 68 -6.32 -10.06 2.85
CA ASP A 68 -5.37 -11.14 2.58
C ASP A 68 -5.64 -11.74 1.19
N HIS A 69 -6.89 -11.92 0.79
CA HIS A 69 -7.22 -12.47 -0.52
C HIS A 69 -6.93 -11.50 -1.68
N TYR A 70 -7.29 -10.21 -1.55
CA TYR A 70 -7.23 -9.26 -2.68
C TYR A 70 -5.98 -8.37 -2.72
N VAL A 71 -5.30 -8.15 -1.59
CA VAL A 71 -4.18 -7.18 -1.48
C VAL A 71 -2.85 -7.88 -1.19
N PHE A 72 -2.83 -8.81 -0.24
CA PHE A 72 -1.56 -9.40 0.26
C PHE A 72 -1.28 -10.80 -0.30
N GLY A 73 -2.30 -11.50 -0.78
CA GLY A 73 -2.20 -12.82 -1.37
C GLY A 73 -1.49 -12.80 -2.73
N THR A 74 -1.03 -13.98 -3.16
CA THR A 74 -0.49 -14.13 -4.51
C THR A 74 -1.60 -13.97 -5.53
N ARG A 75 -1.34 -13.24 -6.62
CA ARG A 75 -2.31 -13.07 -7.72
C ARG A 75 -2.76 -14.40 -8.33
N ALA A 76 -1.91 -15.43 -8.22
CA ALA A 76 -2.24 -16.79 -8.63
C ALA A 76 -3.51 -17.28 -7.90
N GLY A 77 -4.54 -17.63 -8.67
CA GLY A 77 -5.83 -18.13 -8.21
C GLY A 77 -6.93 -17.09 -7.92
N VAL A 78 -6.61 -15.82 -7.64
CA VAL A 78 -7.63 -14.80 -7.29
C VAL A 78 -8.47 -14.40 -8.51
N THR A 79 -7.81 -14.21 -9.64
CA THR A 79 -8.44 -13.63 -10.84
C THR A 79 -8.48 -14.59 -12.03
N GLU A 80 -7.87 -15.76 -11.94
CA GLU A 80 -7.65 -16.68 -13.07
C GLU A 80 -8.95 -17.20 -13.71
N HIS A 81 -10.01 -17.32 -12.92
CA HIS A 81 -11.33 -17.76 -13.38
C HIS A 81 -12.14 -16.62 -14.04
N ILE A 82 -11.66 -15.38 -14.00
CA ILE A 82 -12.35 -14.20 -14.52
C ILE A 82 -11.73 -13.81 -15.87
N PRO A 83 -12.51 -13.68 -16.95
CA PRO A 83 -11.99 -13.20 -18.23
C PRO A 83 -11.32 -11.83 -18.09
N GLU A 84 -10.19 -11.63 -18.78
CA GLU A 84 -9.34 -10.44 -18.63
C GLU A 84 -10.12 -9.11 -18.77
N HIS A 85 -11.00 -9.03 -19.78
CA HIS A 85 -11.84 -7.86 -20.05
C HIS A 85 -12.90 -7.56 -18.97
N ARG A 86 -13.10 -8.47 -17.99
CA ARG A 86 -14.03 -8.32 -16.86
C ARG A 86 -13.35 -8.15 -15.51
N LEU A 87 -12.02 -8.06 -15.48
CA LEU A 87 -11.28 -7.93 -14.22
C LEU A 87 -11.50 -6.58 -13.53
N GLY A 88 -11.78 -5.51 -14.29
CA GLY A 88 -11.91 -4.17 -13.75
C GLY A 88 -10.70 -3.78 -12.90
N MET A 89 -10.92 -3.37 -11.65
CA MET A 89 -9.85 -2.98 -10.72
C MET A 89 -8.93 -4.12 -10.28
N LEU A 90 -9.35 -5.39 -10.46
CA LEU A 90 -8.53 -6.57 -10.17
C LEU A 90 -7.53 -6.89 -11.31
N GLY A 91 -7.67 -6.19 -12.45
CA GLY A 91 -6.83 -6.33 -13.63
C GLY A 91 -5.56 -5.47 -13.55
N LYS A 92 -4.97 -5.17 -14.71
CA LYS A 92 -3.90 -4.16 -14.77
C LYS A 92 -4.53 -2.77 -14.70
N ILE A 93 -4.25 -2.03 -13.63
CA ILE A 93 -4.78 -0.67 -13.45
C ILE A 93 -4.07 0.28 -14.40
N SER A 94 -4.80 0.91 -15.31
CA SER A 94 -4.30 2.01 -16.15
C SER A 94 -4.29 3.33 -15.36
N VAL A 95 -3.59 4.35 -15.87
CA VAL A 95 -3.61 5.71 -15.29
C VAL A 95 -5.04 6.25 -15.21
N GLY A 96 -5.87 5.99 -16.23
CA GLY A 96 -7.28 6.38 -16.23
C GLY A 96 -8.11 5.65 -15.18
N ASP A 97 -7.87 4.36 -14.95
CA ASP A 97 -8.54 3.59 -13.90
C ASP A 97 -8.19 4.14 -12.51
N ALA A 98 -6.92 4.43 -12.27
CA ALA A 98 -6.46 5.01 -11.00
C ALA A 98 -7.10 6.38 -10.73
N ALA A 99 -7.19 7.25 -11.74
CA ALA A 99 -7.86 8.54 -11.61
C ALA A 99 -9.35 8.38 -11.25
N ARG A 100 -10.06 7.44 -11.88
CA ARG A 100 -11.48 7.16 -11.57
C ARG A 100 -11.66 6.59 -10.17
N LEU A 101 -10.80 5.68 -9.72
CA LEU A 101 -10.83 5.13 -8.36
C LEU A 101 -10.58 6.22 -7.31
N ARG A 102 -9.64 7.13 -7.55
CA ARG A 102 -9.41 8.28 -6.65
C ARG A 102 -10.63 9.19 -6.57
N ALA A 103 -11.21 9.56 -7.71
CA ALA A 103 -12.41 10.39 -7.72
C ALA A 103 -13.56 9.74 -6.94
N PHE A 104 -13.77 8.44 -7.14
CA PHE A 104 -14.75 7.66 -6.37
C PHE A 104 -14.48 7.71 -4.85
N LEU A 105 -13.22 7.53 -4.43
CA LEU A 105 -12.87 7.61 -3.00
C LEU A 105 -13.07 9.02 -2.43
N VAL A 106 -12.66 10.07 -3.15
CA VAL A 106 -12.85 11.47 -2.74
C VAL A 106 -14.33 11.78 -2.54
N GLU A 107 -15.18 11.43 -3.49
CA GLU A 107 -16.63 11.62 -3.37
C GLU A 107 -17.19 10.91 -2.13
N ARG A 108 -16.79 9.65 -1.90
CA ARG A 108 -17.26 8.85 -0.75
C ARG A 108 -16.78 9.40 0.58
N LEU A 109 -15.60 9.99 0.63
CA LEU A 109 -15.05 10.64 1.82
C LEU A 109 -15.77 11.97 2.12
N GLN A 110 -16.14 12.73 1.08
CA GLN A 110 -16.84 14.01 1.24
C GLN A 110 -18.34 13.85 1.56
N THR A 111 -18.97 12.77 1.08
CA THR A 111 -20.42 12.55 1.21
C THR A 111 -20.82 11.76 2.46
N ARG A 112 -19.88 11.09 3.14
CA ARG A 112 -20.14 10.43 4.42
C ARG A 112 -20.29 11.48 5.52
N LYS A 113 -21.53 11.64 6.01
CA LYS A 113 -21.85 12.36 7.24
C LYS A 113 -21.56 11.50 8.46
#